data_AF-A0A8H7D6Y9-F1
#
_entry.id   AF-A0A8H7D6Y9-F1
#
_cell.length_a   1.000
_cell.length_b   1.000
_cell.length_c   1.000
_cell.angle_alpha   90.00
_cell.angle_beta   90.00
_cell.angle_gamma   90.00
#
_symmetry.space_group_name_H-M   'P 1'
#
loop_
_entity.id
_entity.type
_entity.pdbx_description
1 polymer ?
#
loop_
_entity_poly.entity_id
_entity_poly.type
_entity_poly.pdbx_seq_one_letter_code
_entity_poly.pdbx_strand_id
1 'polypeptide(L)'
;MGRRLPHRRLRQTYDPSPFNYFGHITAMTLNVADGVLGGGTITVNNIEVIVPKNTLITLPSITVAWSEMFVVDGAGNATPQLPLFGTVYGNVVGGQKIAGLIFIVQESLNFLQGFVTEIDWTTGHFWVGTDLECVLNDPVGRYGLPYTDNPLWTVDPDNPSIHTSTGVPVCIPRNATDPECPLTNRPLDGNGNYLTTFTFLNPDLVGPGDPDPRIMVPLVVGDYVTLSGTQVEDDLLAVYNLEANLGIFTAPGTKPAYVIVEAAQYAIVDPDPTVEVDETRATAMASDNTVAIQWFAMDVDPCTGVVSERDLLLEQPESAAPVGLTIYRLGKVNASPATRNKVGPKGIMAGQYIQPIMLFIFPELISPGSPEVPNQFDTIPFLAVGSGPLEFGNLLTPPLATPPIVGQLDPWPGDIPPATTSCAPFTSVSVTSTATSSSASMSATGTPDIIEILSATTQNIKGTTTTVVVALTTSPTAQLFMQVLGADNTPAEPMTSLGAGEFTPSIGTKGKPTEVIVTSTGGAAPVTVVL
;
A
#
# COMPACT_ATOMS: atom_id res chain seq x y z
N MET A 1 39.62 39.85 33.66
CA MET A 1 39.59 38.38 33.66
C MET A 1 38.15 37.93 33.95
N GLY A 2 37.33 37.75 32.92
CA GLY A 2 35.97 37.23 33.08
C GLY A 2 36.03 35.72 33.27
N ARG A 3 35.74 35.25 34.49
CA ARG A 3 35.54 33.82 34.74
C ARG A 3 34.29 33.38 34.00
N ARG A 4 34.45 32.59 32.93
CA ARG A 4 33.33 31.82 32.37
C ARG A 4 32.79 30.92 33.48
N LEU A 5 31.51 31.05 33.76
CA LEU A 5 30.77 30.11 34.61
C LEU A 5 30.98 28.70 34.02
N PRO A 6 31.28 27.68 34.83
CA PRO A 6 31.42 26.33 34.33
C PRO A 6 30.08 25.89 33.75
N HIS A 7 30.02 25.68 32.43
CA HIS A 7 28.91 24.95 31.80
C HIS A 7 28.97 23.51 32.31
N ARG A 8 28.34 23.25 33.45
CA ARG A 8 27.96 21.90 33.84
C ARG A 8 26.95 21.48 32.78
N ARG A 9 27.35 20.68 31.79
CA ARG A 9 26.39 19.99 30.92
C ARG A 9 25.49 19.21 31.88
N LEU A 10 24.28 19.69 32.09
CA LEU A 10 23.28 18.94 32.81
C LEU A 10 23.12 17.63 32.03
N ARG A 11 23.31 16.49 32.70
CA ARG A 11 22.82 15.23 32.14
C ARG A 11 21.32 15.41 31.87
N GLN A 12 20.86 14.82 30.77
CA GLN A 12 19.44 14.77 30.46
C GLN A 12 18.67 14.32 31.70
N THR A 13 17.72 15.15 32.11
CA THR A 13 17.09 15.03 33.43
C THR A 13 16.11 13.84 33.49
N TYR A 14 15.62 13.40 32.33
CA TYR A 14 14.61 12.36 32.17
C TYR A 14 15.07 11.36 31.09
N ASP A 15 15.15 10.08 31.45
CA ASP A 15 15.60 8.98 30.60
C ASP A 15 14.68 7.78 30.85
N PRO A 16 13.98 7.26 29.82
CA PRO A 16 13.96 7.78 28.45
C PRO A 16 13.21 9.11 28.30
N SER A 17 13.40 9.78 27.16
CA SER A 17 12.61 10.97 26.77
C SER A 17 12.48 11.12 25.25
N PRO A 18 11.40 11.72 24.74
CA PRO A 18 11.07 11.71 23.32
C PRO A 18 11.90 12.72 22.51
N PHE A 19 12.02 12.45 21.22
CA PHE A 19 12.41 13.45 20.23
C PHE A 19 11.70 13.22 18.90
N ASN A 20 11.42 14.32 18.20
CA ASN A 20 10.87 14.32 16.84
C ASN A 20 11.74 15.28 16.01
N TYR A 21 12.53 14.74 15.07
CA TYR A 21 13.43 15.52 14.23
C TYR A 21 12.95 15.55 12.79
N PHE A 22 12.87 16.76 12.22
CA PHE A 22 12.48 17.03 10.85
C PHE A 22 13.57 17.87 10.21
N GLY A 23 14.12 17.44 9.07
CA GLY A 23 15.16 18.23 8.41
C GLY A 23 15.95 17.49 7.36
N HIS A 24 17.00 18.14 6.88
CA HIS A 24 17.90 17.56 5.89
C HIS A 24 18.78 16.48 6.52
N ILE A 25 18.87 15.36 5.82
CA ILE A 25 19.77 14.27 6.12
C ILE A 25 21.15 14.63 5.56
N THR A 26 22.14 14.73 6.44
CA THR A 26 23.52 15.08 6.06
C THR A 26 24.45 13.88 6.04
N ALA A 27 24.06 12.77 6.68
CA ALA A 27 24.79 11.51 6.65
C ALA A 27 23.88 10.33 7.00
N MET A 28 24.17 9.17 6.42
CA MET A 28 23.56 7.89 6.76
C MET A 28 24.65 6.82 6.76
N THR A 29 24.51 5.80 7.61
CA THR A 29 25.38 4.63 7.64
C THR A 29 24.57 3.35 7.70
N LEU A 30 25.18 2.24 7.24
CA LEU A 30 24.62 0.90 7.29
C LEU A 30 25.61 -0.05 7.98
N ASN A 31 25.12 -0.83 8.93
CA ASN A 31 25.87 -1.91 9.55
C ASN A 31 25.81 -3.16 8.66
N VAL A 32 26.68 -3.20 7.64
CA VAL A 32 26.67 -4.24 6.59
C VAL A 32 26.83 -5.66 7.14
N ALA A 33 27.51 -5.83 8.28
CA ALA A 33 27.69 -7.12 8.95
C ALA A 33 26.37 -7.78 9.40
N ASP A 34 25.30 -7.01 9.55
CA ASP A 34 23.97 -7.47 9.96
C ASP A 34 23.08 -7.87 8.78
N GLY A 35 23.60 -7.81 7.55
CA GLY A 35 22.88 -8.21 6.33
C GLY A 35 21.72 -7.27 5.97
N VAL A 36 20.70 -7.82 5.31
CA VAL A 36 19.56 -7.06 4.73
C VAL A 36 18.60 -6.45 5.77
N LEU A 37 18.76 -6.77 7.05
CA LEU A 37 18.00 -6.15 8.15
C LEU A 37 18.90 -5.29 9.07
N GLY A 38 20.12 -4.99 8.60
CA GLY A 38 21.07 -4.17 9.33
C GLY A 38 20.54 -2.76 9.56
N GLY A 39 20.76 -2.25 10.78
CA GLY A 39 20.54 -0.86 11.14
C GLY A 39 21.73 0.03 10.76
N GLY A 40 21.93 1.11 11.49
CA GLY A 40 23.06 2.03 11.28
C GLY A 40 22.83 3.36 12.00
N THR A 41 23.12 4.46 11.31
CA THR A 41 22.85 5.82 11.83
C THR A 41 22.27 6.71 10.75
N ILE A 42 21.46 7.67 11.18
CA ILE A 42 20.96 8.78 10.36
C ILE A 42 21.28 10.10 11.05
N THR A 43 21.79 11.07 10.30
CA THR A 43 22.10 12.40 10.81
C THR A 43 21.15 13.42 10.20
N VAL A 44 20.25 13.96 11.01
CA VAL A 44 19.28 14.99 10.60
C VAL A 44 19.67 16.32 11.22
N ASN A 45 19.86 17.37 10.42
CA ASN A 45 20.30 18.70 10.89
C ASN A 45 21.56 18.64 11.79
N ASN A 46 22.52 17.76 11.47
CA ASN A 46 23.74 17.49 12.23
C ASN A 46 23.52 16.80 13.61
N ILE A 47 22.36 16.20 13.84
CA ILE A 47 22.08 15.38 15.02
C ILE A 47 22.05 13.92 14.59
N GLU A 48 23.04 13.14 15.04
CA GLU A 48 23.10 11.71 14.80
C GLU A 48 22.10 10.95 15.67
N VAL A 49 21.40 10.00 15.05
CA VAL A 49 20.42 9.09 15.64
C VAL A 49 20.76 7.66 15.21
N ILE A 50 20.67 6.72 16.15
CA ILE A 50 20.83 5.29 15.88
C ILE A 50 19.58 4.80 15.16
N VAL A 51 19.79 4.11 14.04
CA VAL A 51 18.77 3.36 13.33
C VAL A 51 18.89 1.89 13.76
N PRO A 52 17.89 1.33 14.45
CA PRO A 52 17.92 -0.07 14.86
C PRO A 52 17.96 -1.06 13.70
N LYS A 53 18.39 -2.30 13.96
CA LYS A 53 18.10 -3.44 13.11
C LYS A 53 16.60 -3.64 12.98
N ASN A 54 16.18 -4.31 11.91
CA ASN A 54 14.76 -4.53 11.56
C ASN A 54 13.98 -3.24 11.27
N THR A 55 14.65 -2.09 11.12
CA THR A 55 13.99 -0.85 10.74
C THR A 55 13.49 -0.94 9.30
N LEU A 56 12.19 -0.76 9.15
CA LEU A 56 11.55 -0.46 7.88
C LEU A 56 11.29 1.05 7.82
N ILE A 57 11.67 1.67 6.72
CA ILE A 57 11.44 3.09 6.49
C ILE A 57 10.28 3.26 5.52
N THR A 58 9.50 4.31 5.74
CA THR A 58 8.42 4.66 4.83
C THR A 58 8.89 5.75 3.86
N LEU A 59 8.80 5.45 2.57
CA LEU A 59 8.94 6.38 1.45
C LEU A 59 7.54 6.77 0.97
N PRO A 60 7.38 7.79 0.09
CA PRO A 60 6.05 8.27 -0.30
C PRO A 60 5.07 7.18 -0.75
N SER A 61 5.54 6.22 -1.55
CA SER A 61 4.67 5.19 -2.17
C SER A 61 4.96 3.77 -1.69
N ILE A 62 6.08 3.53 -1.00
CA ILE A 62 6.54 2.20 -0.64
C ILE A 62 7.20 2.19 0.74
N THR A 63 7.29 1.01 1.34
CA THR A 63 8.07 0.77 2.56
C THR A 63 9.26 -0.12 2.20
N VAL A 64 10.47 0.26 2.62
CA VAL A 64 11.71 -0.47 2.31
C VAL A 64 12.48 -0.79 3.60
N ALA A 65 13.34 -1.80 3.57
CA ALA A 65 14.31 -2.01 4.65
C ALA A 65 15.37 -0.91 4.64
N TRP A 66 15.90 -0.55 5.81
CA TRP A 66 16.98 0.45 5.92
C TRP A 66 18.15 0.20 4.96
N SER A 67 18.54 -1.07 4.76
CA SER A 67 19.63 -1.44 3.86
C SER A 67 19.36 -1.12 2.39
N GLU A 68 18.09 -1.06 1.95
CA GLU A 68 17.74 -0.74 0.56
C GLU A 68 18.12 0.69 0.19
N MET A 69 18.29 1.59 1.17
CA MET A 69 18.75 2.97 0.94
C MET A 69 20.24 3.07 0.61
N PHE A 70 20.95 1.95 0.51
CA PHE A 70 22.37 1.93 0.28
C PHE A 70 22.71 1.05 -0.92
N VAL A 71 23.68 1.51 -1.71
CA VAL A 71 24.40 0.63 -2.64
C VAL A 71 25.60 0.06 -1.90
N VAL A 72 25.64 -1.26 -1.76
CA VAL A 72 26.76 -1.96 -1.11
C VAL A 72 27.68 -2.54 -2.18
N ASP A 73 28.96 -2.15 -2.16
CA ASP A 73 29.95 -2.66 -3.10
C ASP A 73 30.51 -4.04 -2.68
N GLY A 74 31.30 -4.66 -3.57
CA GLY A 74 31.92 -5.96 -3.30
C GLY A 74 32.95 -5.98 -2.17
N ALA A 75 33.34 -4.81 -1.65
CA ALA A 75 34.22 -4.66 -0.49
C ALA A 75 33.41 -4.42 0.81
N GLY A 76 32.08 -4.33 0.73
CA GLY A 76 31.19 -4.08 1.86
C GLY A 76 31.07 -2.60 2.23
N ASN A 77 31.46 -1.67 1.36
CA ASN A 77 31.20 -0.25 1.58
C ASN A 77 29.76 0.06 1.17
N ALA A 78 29.02 0.71 2.08
CA ALA A 78 27.65 1.13 1.84
C ALA A 78 27.60 2.63 1.53
N THR A 79 27.08 2.99 0.36
CA THR A 79 26.89 4.38 -0.08
C THR A 79 25.40 4.72 -0.04
N PRO A 80 24.96 5.75 0.70
CA PRO A 80 23.56 6.18 0.71
C PRO A 80 23.08 6.62 -0.68
N GLN A 81 21.82 6.35 -1.01
CA GLN A 81 21.17 6.76 -2.25
C GLN A 81 20.52 8.16 -2.08
N LEU A 82 20.99 9.15 -2.86
CA LEU A 82 20.57 10.58 -2.93
C LEU A 82 20.57 11.38 -1.59
N PRO A 83 20.69 12.72 -1.61
CA PRO A 83 20.44 13.55 -0.43
C PRO A 83 18.93 13.70 -0.17
N LEU A 84 18.53 13.65 1.10
CA LEU A 84 17.14 13.35 1.50
C LEU A 84 16.69 14.21 2.67
N PHE A 85 15.39 14.49 2.77
CA PHE A 85 14.74 15.05 3.94
C PHE A 85 14.15 13.93 4.81
N GLY A 86 14.45 13.95 6.11
CA GLY A 86 14.05 12.91 7.06
C GLY A 86 13.11 13.45 8.12
N THR A 87 12.10 12.65 8.45
CA THR A 87 11.32 12.74 9.68
C THR A 87 11.64 11.53 10.54
N VAL A 88 12.19 11.77 11.73
CA VAL A 88 12.65 10.72 12.65
C VAL A 88 12.01 10.91 14.01
N TYR A 89 11.16 9.95 14.39
CA TYR A 89 10.61 9.82 15.73
C TYR A 89 11.44 8.83 16.53
N GLY A 90 11.76 9.17 17.78
CA GLY A 90 12.51 8.27 18.63
C GLY A 90 12.50 8.68 20.09
N ASN A 91 13.30 7.98 20.89
CA ASN A 91 13.55 8.32 22.28
C ASN A 91 15.06 8.37 22.53
N VAL A 92 15.47 9.21 23.47
CA VAL A 92 16.78 9.06 24.09
C VAL A 92 16.66 7.99 25.17
N VAL A 93 17.45 6.93 25.07
CA VAL A 93 17.49 5.80 26.01
C VAL A 93 18.94 5.59 26.45
N GLY A 94 19.22 5.65 27.75
CA GLY A 94 20.59 5.50 28.26
C GLY A 94 21.55 6.58 27.72
N GLY A 95 21.02 7.74 27.32
CA GLY A 95 21.76 8.81 26.65
C GLY A 95 22.02 8.62 25.15
N GLN A 96 21.51 7.55 24.54
CA GLN A 96 21.59 7.30 23.09
C GLN A 96 20.28 7.67 22.40
N LYS A 97 20.34 8.36 21.25
CA LYS A 97 19.13 8.66 20.46
C LYS A 97 18.84 7.46 19.59
N ILE A 98 17.69 6.82 19.79
CA ILE A 98 17.29 5.61 19.07
C ILE A 98 15.98 5.90 18.34
N ALA A 99 15.97 5.70 17.03
CA ALA A 99 14.78 5.88 16.20
C ALA A 99 13.78 4.72 16.38
N GLY A 100 12.49 5.02 16.31
CA GLY A 100 11.42 4.03 16.19
C GLY A 100 10.67 4.12 14.85
N LEU A 101 10.41 5.32 14.35
CA LEU A 101 9.81 5.54 13.03
C LEU A 101 10.67 6.50 12.21
N ILE A 102 10.86 6.18 10.93
CA ILE A 102 11.61 6.99 9.98
C ILE A 102 10.80 7.11 8.69
N PHE A 103 10.54 8.35 8.30
CA PHE A 103 9.97 8.72 6.99
C PHE A 103 11.02 9.49 6.22
N ILE A 104 11.21 9.14 4.94
CA ILE A 104 12.18 9.80 4.08
C ILE A 104 11.49 10.22 2.80
N VAL A 105 11.73 11.48 2.42
CA VAL A 105 11.35 12.07 1.14
C VAL A 105 12.56 12.78 0.57
N GLN A 106 12.59 13.09 -0.74
CA GLN A 106 13.70 13.89 -1.27
C GLN A 106 13.66 15.30 -0.70
N GLU A 107 12.49 15.95 -0.73
CA GLU A 107 12.30 17.29 -0.19
C GLU A 107 10.92 17.42 0.47
N SER A 108 10.85 18.09 1.63
CA SER A 108 9.58 18.28 2.32
C SER A 108 8.73 19.33 1.59
N LEU A 109 7.46 19.01 1.32
CA LEU A 109 6.48 19.92 0.67
C LEU A 109 6.78 20.24 -0.80
N ASN A 110 7.40 19.32 -1.55
CA ASN A 110 7.59 19.48 -2.99
C ASN A 110 6.32 19.11 -3.78
N PHE A 111 5.55 20.12 -4.18
CA PHE A 111 4.42 19.98 -5.10
C PHE A 111 4.54 20.99 -6.23
N LEU A 112 4.40 20.52 -7.47
CA LEU A 112 4.49 21.32 -8.69
C LEU A 112 3.15 21.23 -9.42
N GLN A 113 2.74 22.30 -10.11
CA GLN A 113 1.44 22.36 -10.77
C GLN A 113 1.51 23.06 -12.11
N GLY A 114 0.68 22.65 -13.06
CA GLY A 114 0.56 23.32 -14.34
C GLY A 114 -0.23 22.53 -15.37
N PHE A 115 -0.31 23.09 -16.57
CA PHE A 115 -0.91 22.40 -17.71
C PHE A 115 0.12 21.50 -18.39
N VAL A 116 -0.30 20.30 -18.76
CA VAL A 116 0.45 19.42 -19.66
C VAL A 116 0.53 20.09 -21.02
N THR A 117 1.74 20.33 -21.53
CA THR A 117 1.99 21.04 -22.80
C THR A 117 2.46 20.10 -23.90
N GLU A 118 3.10 19.00 -23.54
CA GLU A 118 3.60 17.99 -24.48
C GLU A 118 3.63 16.61 -23.82
N ILE A 119 3.44 15.55 -24.62
CA ILE A 119 3.62 14.16 -24.22
C ILE A 119 4.33 13.44 -25.37
N ASP A 120 5.52 12.90 -25.10
CA ASP A 120 6.24 12.03 -26.02
C ASP A 120 5.95 10.56 -25.69
N TRP A 121 5.12 9.90 -26.51
CA TRP A 121 4.78 8.49 -26.32
C TRP A 121 5.94 7.52 -26.59
N THR A 122 7.03 7.99 -27.21
CA THR A 122 8.21 7.16 -27.48
C THR A 122 9.03 6.94 -26.22
N THR A 123 9.15 7.99 -25.40
CA THR A 123 9.95 8.00 -24.17
C THR A 123 9.08 7.89 -22.92
N GLY A 124 7.82 8.29 -22.98
CA GLY A 124 6.92 8.41 -21.83
C GLY A 124 7.10 9.74 -21.08
N HIS A 125 7.95 10.63 -21.60
CA HIS A 125 8.19 11.94 -21.02
C HIS A 125 7.02 12.88 -21.35
N PHE A 126 6.74 13.80 -20.43
CA PHE A 126 5.73 14.82 -20.61
C PHE A 126 6.18 16.13 -19.98
N TRP A 127 5.66 17.24 -20.50
CA TRP A 127 6.03 18.58 -20.05
C TRP A 127 4.86 19.25 -19.36
N VAL A 128 5.15 19.91 -18.24
CA VAL A 128 4.19 20.71 -17.49
C VAL A 128 4.65 22.17 -17.48
N GLY A 129 3.75 23.06 -17.89
CA GLY A 129 4.11 24.47 -18.11
C GLY A 129 5.11 24.62 -19.26
N THR A 130 6.05 25.56 -19.13
CA THR A 130 7.00 25.88 -20.20
C THR A 130 8.26 25.02 -20.20
N ASP A 131 8.69 24.53 -19.03
CA ASP A 131 10.06 24.04 -18.86
C ASP A 131 10.19 22.78 -17.98
N LEU A 132 9.12 22.31 -17.32
CA LEU A 132 9.22 21.17 -16.40
C LEU A 132 9.06 19.86 -17.16
N GLU A 133 10.18 19.20 -17.45
CA GLU A 133 10.19 17.84 -17.97
C GLU A 133 9.91 16.83 -16.86
N CYS A 134 8.99 15.90 -17.12
CA CYS A 134 8.54 14.89 -16.18
C CYS A 134 8.54 13.50 -16.82
N VAL A 135 8.72 12.48 -15.99
CA VAL A 135 8.47 11.08 -16.33
C VAL A 135 7.76 10.42 -15.15
N LEU A 136 6.83 9.50 -15.39
CA LEU A 136 6.28 8.68 -14.31
C LEU A 136 7.37 7.72 -13.85
N ASN A 137 7.76 7.79 -12.57
CA ASN A 137 8.74 6.89 -11.99
C ASN A 137 8.08 5.53 -11.70
N ASP A 138 7.83 4.77 -12.74
CA ASP A 138 7.07 3.53 -12.69
C ASP A 138 7.92 2.37 -13.23
N PRO A 139 8.68 1.67 -12.38
CA PRO A 139 9.58 0.61 -12.82
C PRO A 139 8.87 -0.59 -13.44
N VAL A 140 7.58 -0.78 -13.15
CA VAL A 140 6.78 -1.89 -13.67
C VAL A 140 5.91 -1.49 -14.86
N GLY A 141 5.88 -0.20 -15.21
CA GLY A 141 5.11 0.34 -16.33
C GLY A 141 3.61 0.13 -16.18
N ARG A 142 3.07 0.30 -14.97
CA ARG A 142 1.62 0.24 -14.68
C ARG A 142 0.84 1.35 -15.39
N TYR A 143 1.31 2.59 -15.29
CA TYR A 143 0.64 3.81 -15.74
C TYR A 143 1.16 4.33 -17.08
N GLY A 144 2.17 3.69 -17.67
CA GLY A 144 2.79 4.13 -18.90
C GLY A 144 4.02 3.30 -19.26
N LEU A 145 4.97 3.91 -19.98
CA LEU A 145 6.25 3.28 -20.24
C LEU A 145 7.05 3.14 -18.94
N PRO A 146 7.78 2.02 -18.75
CA PRO A 146 8.53 1.81 -17.53
C PRO A 146 9.74 2.74 -17.44
N TYR A 147 9.96 3.29 -16.25
CA TYR A 147 11.14 4.08 -15.90
C TYR A 147 11.84 3.45 -14.69
N THR A 148 13.10 3.03 -14.86
CA THR A 148 13.77 2.12 -13.91
C THR A 148 14.95 2.72 -13.17
N ASP A 149 15.30 3.97 -13.43
CA ASP A 149 16.56 4.54 -12.91
C ASP A 149 16.50 4.84 -11.41
N ASN A 150 15.30 5.08 -10.86
CA ASN A 150 15.09 5.48 -9.47
C ASN A 150 14.00 4.66 -8.76
N PRO A 151 14.13 3.32 -8.69
CA PRO A 151 13.01 2.43 -8.37
C PRO A 151 12.54 2.48 -6.91
N LEU A 152 13.29 3.12 -6.01
CA LEU A 152 12.85 3.36 -4.63
C LEU A 152 11.88 4.54 -4.51
N TRP A 153 11.89 5.47 -5.47
CA TRP A 153 11.07 6.67 -5.48
C TRP A 153 9.88 6.53 -6.42
N THR A 154 9.37 5.30 -6.52
CA THR A 154 8.39 4.88 -7.50
C THR A 154 7.00 5.44 -7.22
N VAL A 155 6.15 5.50 -8.24
CA VAL A 155 4.69 5.45 -8.08
C VAL A 155 4.27 4.23 -7.27
N ASP A 156 3.07 4.25 -6.70
CA ASP A 156 2.45 3.04 -6.18
C ASP A 156 1.78 2.29 -7.35
N PRO A 157 2.27 1.12 -7.78
CA PRO A 157 1.66 0.38 -8.89
C PRO A 157 0.39 -0.38 -8.49
N ASP A 158 0.11 -0.47 -7.20
CA ASP A 158 -0.98 -1.26 -6.62
C ASP A 158 -2.12 -0.36 -6.13
N ASN A 159 -1.88 0.94 -5.98
CA ASN A 159 -2.87 1.97 -5.66
C ASN A 159 -2.78 3.14 -6.63
N PRO A 160 -3.90 3.80 -6.97
CA PRO A 160 -3.92 4.90 -7.94
C PRO A 160 -3.20 6.16 -7.44
N SER A 161 -1.86 6.17 -7.44
CA SER A 161 -1.04 7.37 -7.18
C SER A 161 -0.95 8.29 -8.39
N ILE A 162 -1.33 7.79 -9.57
CA ILE A 162 -1.57 8.57 -10.78
C ILE A 162 -3.07 8.55 -11.04
N HIS A 163 -3.76 9.62 -10.70
CA HIS A 163 -5.21 9.63 -10.62
C HIS A 163 -5.83 10.99 -10.95
N THR A 164 -7.14 10.98 -11.14
CA THR A 164 -7.97 12.18 -11.22
C THR A 164 -8.34 12.67 -9.82
N SER A 165 -8.81 13.92 -9.66
CA SER A 165 -9.32 14.42 -8.38
C SER A 165 -10.45 13.57 -7.78
N THR A 166 -11.14 12.74 -8.57
CA THR A 166 -12.20 11.82 -8.12
C THR A 166 -11.70 10.39 -7.84
N GLY A 167 -10.40 10.13 -8.02
CA GLY A 167 -9.72 8.86 -7.75
C GLY A 167 -9.69 7.86 -8.91
N VAL A 168 -10.29 8.17 -10.06
CA VAL A 168 -10.16 7.33 -11.27
C VAL A 168 -8.69 7.32 -11.71
N PRO A 169 -8.07 6.14 -11.96
CA PRO A 169 -6.67 6.06 -12.38
C PRO A 169 -6.43 6.70 -13.75
N VAL A 170 -5.29 7.39 -13.87
CA VAL A 170 -4.85 8.08 -15.09
C VAL A 170 -3.56 7.44 -15.60
N CYS A 171 -3.33 7.49 -16.90
CA CYS A 171 -2.15 6.90 -17.54
C CYS A 171 -1.55 7.81 -18.62
N ILE A 172 -0.29 7.57 -18.97
CA ILE A 172 0.37 8.13 -20.15
C ILE A 172 0.36 7.06 -21.24
N PRO A 173 -0.27 7.30 -22.41
CA PRO A 173 -0.30 6.33 -23.50
C PRO A 173 1.11 5.94 -23.95
N ARG A 174 1.35 4.64 -24.13
CA ARG A 174 2.62 4.12 -24.68
C ARG A 174 2.70 4.21 -26.19
N ASN A 175 1.54 4.38 -26.85
CA ASN A 175 1.38 4.61 -28.28
C ASN A 175 -0.08 4.98 -28.59
N ALA A 176 -0.37 5.29 -29.86
CA ALA A 176 -1.70 5.69 -30.33
C ALA A 176 -2.80 4.61 -30.16
N THR A 177 -2.40 3.35 -29.97
CA THR A 177 -3.29 2.17 -29.92
C THR A 177 -3.10 1.39 -28.62
N ASP A 178 -2.67 2.06 -27.55
CA ASP A 178 -2.41 1.43 -26.25
C ASP A 178 -3.72 0.86 -25.66
N PRO A 179 -3.85 -0.48 -25.52
CA PRO A 179 -5.07 -1.09 -24.99
C PRO A 179 -5.27 -0.87 -23.48
N GLU A 180 -4.21 -0.55 -22.73
CA GLU A 180 -4.28 -0.28 -21.29
C GLU A 180 -4.50 1.22 -21.00
N CYS A 181 -4.23 2.07 -21.99
CA CYS A 181 -4.41 3.51 -21.92
C CYS A 181 -5.02 4.09 -23.22
N PRO A 182 -6.20 3.62 -23.68
CA PRO A 182 -6.72 3.99 -24.98
C PRO A 182 -7.32 5.39 -24.97
N LEU A 183 -7.05 6.18 -26.02
CA LEU A 183 -7.61 7.53 -26.21
C LEU A 183 -9.14 7.57 -26.18
N THR A 184 -9.80 6.47 -26.57
CA THR A 184 -11.27 6.35 -26.49
C THR A 184 -11.79 6.46 -25.07
N ASN A 185 -10.97 6.15 -24.06
CA ASN A 185 -11.34 6.30 -22.65
C ASN A 185 -11.33 7.75 -22.17
N ARG A 186 -10.98 8.68 -23.06
CA ARG A 186 -11.10 10.12 -22.89
C ARG A 186 -12.03 10.67 -23.97
N PRO A 187 -13.35 10.76 -23.71
CA PRO A 187 -14.32 11.18 -24.71
C PRO A 187 -14.13 12.63 -25.15
N LEU A 188 -14.53 12.92 -26.40
CA LEU A 188 -14.49 14.25 -26.99
C LEU A 188 -15.87 14.92 -26.94
N ASP A 189 -15.89 16.25 -26.81
CA ASP A 189 -17.08 17.06 -27.03
C ASP A 189 -17.44 17.18 -28.53
N GLY A 190 -18.55 17.85 -28.84
CA GLY A 190 -18.97 18.07 -30.24
C GLY A 190 -18.03 18.94 -31.07
N ASN A 191 -17.05 19.60 -30.45
CA ASN A 191 -16.02 20.40 -31.10
C ASN A 191 -14.69 19.65 -31.25
N GLY A 192 -14.60 18.40 -30.77
CA GLY A 192 -13.38 17.60 -30.80
C GLY A 192 -12.39 17.92 -29.69
N ASN A 193 -12.81 18.57 -28.59
CA ASN A 193 -11.98 18.76 -27.39
C ASN A 193 -12.23 17.62 -26.39
N TYR A 194 -11.19 17.20 -25.68
CA TYR A 194 -11.33 16.21 -24.61
C TYR A 194 -12.20 16.74 -23.46
N LEU A 195 -13.10 15.91 -22.97
CA LEU A 195 -13.95 16.22 -21.83
C LEU A 195 -13.14 16.17 -20.53
N THR A 196 -13.20 17.24 -19.74
CA THR A 196 -12.59 17.30 -18.40
C THR A 196 -13.53 16.81 -17.29
N THR A 197 -14.80 16.59 -17.61
CA THR A 197 -15.81 16.09 -16.68
C THR A 197 -16.79 15.18 -17.42
N PHE A 198 -16.97 13.95 -16.93
CA PHE A 198 -17.97 13.00 -17.42
C PHE A 198 -18.19 11.88 -16.41
N THR A 199 -19.26 11.11 -16.60
CA THR A 199 -19.53 9.89 -15.84
C THR A 199 -19.49 8.71 -16.80
N PHE A 200 -18.76 7.65 -16.45
CA PHE A 200 -18.77 6.41 -17.20
C PHE A 200 -20.18 5.81 -17.25
N LEU A 201 -20.44 5.05 -18.31
CA LEU A 201 -21.64 4.21 -18.36
C LEU A 201 -21.57 3.12 -17.30
N ASN A 202 -22.72 2.51 -17.01
CA ASN A 202 -22.73 1.25 -16.28
C ASN A 202 -21.79 0.28 -17.01
N PRO A 203 -20.82 -0.33 -16.31
CA PRO A 203 -19.85 -1.27 -16.89
C PRO A 203 -20.48 -2.40 -17.71
N ASP A 204 -21.72 -2.82 -17.41
CA ASP A 204 -22.45 -3.86 -18.14
C ASP A 204 -23.09 -3.36 -19.45
N LEU A 205 -23.12 -2.05 -19.66
CA LEU A 205 -23.69 -1.38 -20.84
C LEU A 205 -22.62 -0.81 -21.79
N VAL A 206 -21.34 -0.94 -21.44
CA VAL A 206 -20.22 -0.47 -22.26
C VAL A 206 -20.19 -1.24 -23.59
N GLY A 207 -20.34 -0.52 -24.70
CA GLY A 207 -20.22 -1.05 -26.05
C GLY A 207 -18.88 -0.68 -26.72
N PRO A 208 -18.64 -1.19 -27.94
CA PRO A 208 -17.46 -0.81 -28.71
C PRO A 208 -17.40 0.71 -28.97
N GLY A 209 -16.31 1.34 -28.51
CA GLY A 209 -16.08 2.78 -28.68
C GLY A 209 -16.56 3.64 -27.51
N ASP A 210 -17.28 3.06 -26.55
CA ASP A 210 -17.60 3.74 -25.30
C ASP A 210 -16.39 3.76 -24.35
N PRO A 211 -16.21 4.81 -23.53
CA PRO A 211 -15.28 4.77 -22.40
C PRO A 211 -15.64 3.64 -21.43
N ASP A 212 -14.66 2.84 -21.03
CA ASP A 212 -14.82 1.72 -20.09
C ASP A 212 -14.24 2.11 -18.72
N PRO A 213 -15.04 2.12 -17.65
CA PRO A 213 -14.56 2.43 -16.31
C PRO A 213 -13.55 1.42 -15.75
N ARG A 214 -13.34 0.27 -16.40
CA ARG A 214 -12.36 -0.75 -16.01
C ARG A 214 -10.95 -0.45 -16.53
N ILE A 215 -10.81 0.55 -17.39
CA ILE A 215 -9.56 0.93 -18.06
C ILE A 215 -9.14 2.33 -17.57
N MET A 216 -7.84 2.61 -17.53
CA MET A 216 -7.32 3.90 -17.09
C MET A 216 -7.65 5.01 -18.10
N VAL A 217 -7.76 6.24 -17.61
CA VAL A 217 -8.03 7.41 -18.46
C VAL A 217 -6.70 8.00 -18.95
N PRO A 218 -6.49 8.21 -20.26
CA PRO A 218 -5.26 8.82 -20.73
C PRO A 218 -5.21 10.31 -20.39
N LEU A 219 -4.05 10.74 -19.89
CA LEU A 219 -3.67 12.14 -19.79
C LEU A 219 -3.47 12.72 -21.19
N VAL A 220 -3.92 13.96 -21.39
CA VAL A 220 -3.80 14.65 -22.68
C VAL A 220 -3.23 16.06 -22.50
N VAL A 221 -2.64 16.59 -23.59
CA VAL A 221 -2.20 17.99 -23.62
C VAL A 221 -3.38 18.91 -23.29
N GLY A 222 -3.16 19.84 -22.36
CA GLY A 222 -4.16 20.75 -21.82
C GLY A 222 -4.78 20.32 -20.48
N ASP A 223 -4.51 19.11 -19.99
CA ASP A 223 -4.90 18.72 -18.63
C ASP A 223 -4.08 19.50 -17.59
N TYR A 224 -4.73 19.95 -16.51
CA TYR A 224 -4.06 20.57 -15.38
C TYR A 224 -3.70 19.51 -14.33
N VAL A 225 -2.44 19.44 -13.93
CA VAL A 225 -1.93 18.42 -13.01
C VAL A 225 -1.23 19.04 -11.80
N THR A 226 -1.32 18.34 -10.68
CA THR A 226 -0.50 18.53 -9.47
C THR A 226 0.42 17.32 -9.34
N LEU A 227 1.72 17.58 -9.16
CA LEU A 227 2.77 16.56 -9.18
C LEU A 227 3.57 16.57 -7.89
N SER A 228 3.96 15.38 -7.46
CA SER A 228 5.06 15.17 -6.52
C SER A 228 6.04 14.17 -7.13
N GLY A 229 7.32 14.48 -7.02
CA GLY A 229 8.36 13.68 -7.64
C GLY A 229 9.73 13.92 -7.02
N THR A 230 10.67 13.11 -7.48
CA THR A 230 12.09 13.19 -7.17
C THR A 230 12.80 13.87 -8.32
N GLN A 231 13.48 14.97 -8.05
CA GLN A 231 14.38 15.62 -8.99
C GLN A 231 15.58 14.69 -9.24
N VAL A 232 15.79 14.31 -10.49
CA VAL A 232 16.93 13.46 -10.90
C VAL A 232 17.92 14.28 -11.73
N GLU A 233 18.96 13.66 -12.25
CA GLU A 233 19.94 14.33 -13.12
C GLU A 233 19.23 14.94 -14.37
N ASP A 234 19.81 15.98 -14.96
CA ASP A 234 19.29 16.69 -16.15
C ASP A 234 17.95 17.43 -15.96
N ASP A 235 17.65 17.92 -14.75
CA ASP A 235 16.44 18.71 -14.42
C ASP A 235 15.10 17.96 -14.65
N LEU A 236 15.14 16.65 -14.84
CA LEU A 236 13.97 15.79 -14.95
C LEU A 236 13.31 15.55 -13.59
N LEU A 237 11.97 15.58 -13.56
CA LEU A 237 11.16 15.17 -12.42
C LEU A 237 10.66 13.74 -12.59
N ALA A 238 11.17 12.82 -11.77
CA ALA A 238 10.67 11.45 -11.68
C ALA A 238 9.44 11.43 -10.74
N VAL A 239 8.25 11.44 -11.31
CA VAL A 239 6.96 11.62 -10.63
C VAL A 239 6.53 10.32 -9.95
N TYR A 240 6.24 10.37 -8.65
CA TYR A 240 5.64 9.25 -7.91
C TYR A 240 4.15 9.46 -7.61
N ASN A 241 3.67 10.70 -7.64
CA ASN A 241 2.26 11.03 -7.45
C ASN A 241 1.82 12.12 -8.43
N LEU A 242 0.68 11.91 -9.09
CA LEU A 242 0.07 12.84 -10.03
C LEU A 242 -1.43 12.88 -9.78
N GLU A 243 -1.94 14.07 -9.49
CA GLU A 243 -3.37 14.35 -9.49
C GLU A 243 -3.73 15.20 -10.71
N ALA A 244 -4.56 14.68 -11.60
CA ALA A 244 -5.14 15.42 -12.70
C ALA A 244 -6.46 16.07 -12.25
N ASN A 245 -6.60 17.39 -12.43
CA ASN A 245 -7.80 18.15 -12.10
C ASN A 245 -8.94 17.84 -13.06
N LEU A 246 -9.52 16.65 -12.91
CA LEU A 246 -10.51 16.03 -13.78
C LEU A 246 -11.66 15.48 -12.95
N GLY A 247 -12.89 15.84 -13.33
CA GLY A 247 -14.12 15.39 -12.67
C GLY A 247 -14.69 14.13 -13.32
N ILE A 248 -14.02 12.99 -13.18
CA ILE A 248 -14.45 11.74 -13.84
C ILE A 248 -15.12 10.82 -12.82
N PHE A 249 -16.38 10.45 -13.06
CA PHE A 249 -17.15 9.63 -12.12
C PHE A 249 -17.47 8.26 -12.70
N THR A 250 -17.68 7.27 -11.84
CA THR A 250 -18.18 5.95 -12.22
C THR A 250 -19.70 5.90 -12.09
N ALA A 251 -20.35 4.97 -12.80
CA ALA A 251 -21.80 4.88 -12.78
C ALA A 251 -22.33 4.52 -11.37
N PRO A 252 -23.37 5.21 -10.87
CA PRO A 252 -23.89 5.00 -9.53
C PRO A 252 -24.30 3.56 -9.21
N GLY A 253 -23.82 3.04 -8.08
CA GLY A 253 -24.17 1.74 -7.52
C GLY A 253 -23.56 0.57 -8.29
N THR A 254 -22.56 0.83 -9.13
CA THR A 254 -21.91 -0.17 -9.99
C THR A 254 -20.42 -0.30 -9.66
N LYS A 255 -19.80 -1.39 -10.09
CA LYS A 255 -18.35 -1.63 -9.92
C LYS A 255 -17.68 -1.69 -11.30
N PRO A 256 -16.56 -0.99 -11.52
CA PRO A 256 -15.69 -0.41 -10.49
C PRO A 256 -16.17 0.95 -9.96
N ALA A 257 -15.86 1.21 -8.68
CA ALA A 257 -15.87 2.53 -8.07
C ALA A 257 -14.47 2.73 -7.47
N TYR A 258 -13.83 3.87 -7.72
CA TYR A 258 -12.48 4.14 -7.27
C TYR A 258 -12.50 5.02 -6.03
N VAL A 259 -11.46 4.86 -5.21
CA VAL A 259 -11.24 5.65 -4.01
C VAL A 259 -9.78 6.07 -3.97
N ILE A 260 -9.53 7.33 -3.60
CA ILE A 260 -8.20 7.83 -3.24
C ILE A 260 -8.26 8.40 -1.84
N VAL A 261 -7.15 8.32 -1.12
CA VAL A 261 -7.04 8.88 0.24
C VAL A 261 -6.04 10.03 0.18
N GLU A 262 -6.54 11.26 0.30
CA GLU A 262 -5.74 12.49 0.22
C GLU A 262 -4.83 12.67 1.43
N ALA A 263 -5.32 12.27 2.61
CA ALA A 263 -4.57 12.38 3.85
C ALA A 263 -5.04 11.30 4.83
N ALA A 264 -4.09 10.71 5.55
CA ALA A 264 -4.37 9.82 6.67
C ALA A 264 -3.40 10.15 7.82
N GLN A 265 -3.94 10.22 9.03
CA GLN A 265 -3.14 10.31 10.25
C GLN A 265 -3.63 9.29 11.27
N TYR A 266 -2.69 8.79 12.06
CA TYR A 266 -2.97 7.79 13.08
C TYR A 266 -2.53 8.29 14.44
N ALA A 267 -3.46 8.38 15.39
CA ALA A 267 -3.14 8.77 16.75
C ALA A 267 -2.64 7.57 17.56
N ILE A 268 -1.43 7.67 18.09
CA ILE A 268 -0.87 6.69 19.01
C ILE A 268 -1.55 6.89 20.37
N VAL A 269 -2.07 5.80 20.93
CA VAL A 269 -2.67 5.81 22.26
C VAL A 269 -1.61 5.47 23.30
N ASP A 270 -1.43 6.36 24.26
CA ASP A 270 -0.58 6.17 25.44
C ASP A 270 -1.49 5.98 26.68
N PRO A 271 -1.27 4.94 27.50
CA PRO A 271 -2.02 4.74 28.74
C PRO A 271 -1.67 5.74 29.86
N ASP A 272 -0.65 6.58 29.70
CA ASP A 272 -0.27 7.60 30.69
C ASP A 272 -1.41 8.64 30.87
N PRO A 273 -1.91 8.87 32.10
CA PRO A 273 -3.01 9.80 32.32
C PRO A 273 -2.64 11.28 32.17
N THR A 274 -1.36 11.60 31.94
CA THR A 274 -0.84 12.98 31.81
C THR A 274 -0.75 13.45 30.36
N VAL A 275 -1.05 12.57 29.40
CA VAL A 275 -1.10 12.91 27.98
C VAL A 275 -2.51 12.86 27.42
N GLU A 276 -2.72 13.57 26.32
CA GLU A 276 -3.99 13.53 25.62
C GLU A 276 -4.14 12.30 24.72
N VAL A 277 -5.32 12.15 24.11
CA VAL A 277 -5.53 11.23 23.01
C VAL A 277 -5.95 12.07 21.83
N ASP A 278 -5.10 12.09 20.80
CA ASP A 278 -5.39 12.77 19.54
C ASP A 278 -6.31 11.90 18.65
N GLU A 279 -6.70 12.43 17.49
CA GLU A 279 -7.65 11.84 16.58
C GLU A 279 -6.98 11.05 15.45
N THR A 280 -7.44 9.81 15.28
CA THR A 280 -7.23 9.06 14.02
C THR A 280 -8.27 9.53 13.00
N ARG A 281 -7.80 10.09 11.88
CA ARG A 281 -8.66 10.63 10.81
C ARG A 281 -8.03 10.44 9.44
N ALA A 282 -8.88 10.50 8.43
CA ALA A 282 -8.47 10.46 7.03
C ALA A 282 -9.49 11.18 6.16
N THR A 283 -9.04 11.68 5.03
CA THR A 283 -9.87 12.28 4.00
C THR A 283 -9.67 11.49 2.73
N ALA A 284 -10.78 11.14 2.08
CA ALA A 284 -10.79 10.38 0.84
C ALA A 284 -11.76 10.99 -0.18
N MET A 285 -11.59 10.63 -1.44
CA MET A 285 -12.53 10.92 -2.51
C MET A 285 -12.95 9.62 -3.19
N ALA A 286 -14.23 9.50 -3.54
CA ALA A 286 -14.80 8.39 -4.29
C ALA A 286 -15.30 8.84 -5.67
N SER A 287 -15.09 8.01 -6.69
CA SER A 287 -15.65 8.26 -8.02
C SER A 287 -17.15 7.97 -8.14
N ASP A 288 -17.73 7.30 -7.13
CA ASP A 288 -19.16 7.05 -7.00
C ASP A 288 -19.58 7.29 -5.54
N ASN A 289 -20.40 8.31 -5.32
CA ASN A 289 -20.85 8.71 -4.00
C ASN A 289 -22.01 7.86 -3.45
N THR A 290 -22.53 6.91 -4.23
CA THR A 290 -23.59 5.99 -3.79
C THR A 290 -23.03 4.69 -3.19
N VAL A 291 -21.71 4.51 -3.25
CA VAL A 291 -21.01 3.36 -2.68
C VAL A 291 -20.32 3.79 -1.39
N ALA A 292 -20.64 3.09 -0.30
CA ALA A 292 -20.02 3.32 1.01
C ALA A 292 -18.52 3.00 0.99
N ILE A 293 -17.72 3.76 1.73
CA ILE A 293 -16.31 3.43 1.98
C ILE A 293 -16.17 2.80 3.36
N GLN A 294 -15.64 1.59 3.41
CA GLN A 294 -15.27 0.91 4.66
C GLN A 294 -13.78 1.14 4.93
N TRP A 295 -13.48 1.62 6.14
CA TRP A 295 -12.12 1.82 6.64
C TRP A 295 -11.70 0.64 7.49
N PHE A 296 -10.49 0.14 7.26
CA PHE A 296 -9.87 -0.94 8.01
C PHE A 296 -8.48 -0.53 8.50
N ALA A 297 -8.08 -1.05 9.66
CA ALA A 297 -6.67 -1.15 10.04
C ALA A 297 -6.10 -2.48 9.54
N MET A 298 -4.85 -2.50 9.10
CA MET A 298 -4.14 -3.71 8.67
C MET A 298 -3.20 -4.20 9.78
N ASP A 299 -3.60 -5.28 10.42
CA ASP A 299 -2.77 -5.97 11.41
C ASP A 299 -1.92 -7.04 10.71
N VAL A 300 -0.63 -7.11 11.04
CA VAL A 300 0.34 -8.01 10.38
C VAL A 300 0.83 -9.06 11.36
N ASP A 301 0.73 -10.32 10.97
CA ASP A 301 1.30 -11.42 11.75
C ASP A 301 2.84 -11.35 11.73
N PRO A 302 3.51 -11.26 12.90
CA PRO A 302 4.94 -11.02 12.98
C PRO A 302 5.82 -12.18 12.46
N CYS A 303 5.27 -13.38 12.27
CA CYS A 303 6.03 -14.54 11.80
C CYS A 303 5.77 -14.88 10.35
N THR A 304 4.54 -14.73 9.89
CA THR A 304 4.09 -15.14 8.56
C THR A 304 3.94 -13.96 7.61
N GLY A 305 3.80 -12.74 8.13
CA GLY A 305 3.51 -11.54 7.35
C GLY A 305 2.06 -11.48 6.83
N VAL A 306 1.20 -12.43 7.22
CA VAL A 306 -0.21 -12.45 6.84
C VAL A 306 -0.88 -11.20 7.39
N VAL A 307 -1.62 -10.51 6.52
CA VAL A 307 -2.40 -9.33 6.88
C VAL A 307 -3.82 -9.74 7.24
N SER A 308 -4.32 -9.24 8.36
CA SER A 308 -5.73 -9.28 8.72
C SER A 308 -6.29 -7.87 8.80
N GLU A 309 -7.50 -7.68 8.28
CA GLU A 309 -8.20 -6.40 8.33
C GLU A 309 -9.06 -6.32 9.59
N ARG A 310 -9.02 -5.16 10.24
CA ARG A 310 -9.83 -4.83 11.40
C ARG A 310 -10.72 -3.63 11.11
N ASP A 311 -12.02 -3.85 11.16
CA ASP A 311 -13.04 -2.83 10.86
C ASP A 311 -12.91 -1.62 11.78
N LEU A 312 -12.88 -0.42 11.19
CA LEU A 312 -12.85 0.84 11.92
C LEU A 312 -14.17 1.59 11.78
N LEU A 313 -14.55 1.95 10.55
CA LEU A 313 -15.73 2.78 10.30
C LEU A 313 -16.23 2.61 8.86
N LEU A 314 -17.55 2.60 8.69
CA LEU A 314 -18.21 2.72 7.40
C LEU A 314 -18.70 4.16 7.23
N GLU A 315 -18.34 4.81 6.12
CA GLU A 315 -18.74 6.18 5.84
C GLU A 315 -19.39 6.29 4.46
N GLN A 316 -20.36 7.19 4.32
CA GLN A 316 -20.99 7.49 3.03
C GLN A 316 -20.32 8.73 2.43
N PRO A 317 -19.88 8.67 1.16
CA PRO A 317 -19.37 9.86 0.49
C PRO A 317 -20.42 10.95 0.34
N GLU A 318 -19.96 12.20 0.30
CA GLU A 318 -20.82 13.37 0.19
C GLU A 318 -21.60 13.36 -1.13
N SER A 319 -22.90 13.61 -1.00
CA SER A 319 -23.81 13.75 -2.16
C SER A 319 -23.81 15.16 -2.73
N ALA A 320 -23.37 16.13 -1.93
CA ALA A 320 -23.21 17.53 -2.30
C ALA A 320 -21.76 17.84 -2.67
N ALA A 321 -21.53 18.96 -3.35
CA ALA A 321 -20.18 19.40 -3.69
C ALA A 321 -19.33 19.67 -2.43
N PRO A 322 -18.08 19.17 -2.35
CA PRO A 322 -17.42 18.30 -3.33
C PRO A 322 -17.97 16.86 -3.30
N VAL A 323 -18.51 16.41 -4.43
CA VAL A 323 -19.18 15.11 -4.58
C VAL A 323 -18.15 13.99 -4.46
N GLY A 324 -18.44 12.99 -3.63
CA GLY A 324 -17.54 11.86 -3.39
C GLY A 324 -16.57 12.06 -2.22
N LEU A 325 -16.52 13.26 -1.63
CA LEU A 325 -15.67 13.52 -0.48
C LEU A 325 -16.12 12.67 0.70
N THR A 326 -15.19 12.01 1.37
CA THR A 326 -15.45 11.18 2.53
C THR A 326 -14.47 11.55 3.63
N ILE A 327 -14.97 11.92 4.80
CA ILE A 327 -14.13 12.27 5.95
C ILE A 327 -14.33 11.21 7.02
N TYR A 328 -13.30 10.41 7.24
CA TYR A 328 -13.22 9.45 8.33
C TYR A 328 -12.69 10.13 9.60
N ARG A 329 -13.44 10.01 10.69
CA ARG A 329 -13.09 10.57 12.00
C ARG A 329 -13.47 9.62 13.11
N LEU A 330 -12.49 9.08 13.82
CA LEU A 330 -12.76 8.33 15.06
C LEU A 330 -12.85 9.21 16.29
N GLY A 331 -12.59 10.52 16.19
CA GLY A 331 -12.43 11.38 17.35
C GLY A 331 -11.41 10.78 18.32
N LYS A 332 -11.78 10.64 19.60
CA LYS A 332 -10.93 10.03 20.64
C LYS A 332 -11.10 8.52 20.80
N VAL A 333 -11.81 7.86 19.89
CA VAL A 333 -11.98 6.40 19.94
C VAL A 333 -10.63 5.74 19.66
N ASN A 334 -10.29 4.77 20.50
CA ASN A 334 -9.04 4.05 20.38
C ASN A 334 -9.03 3.12 19.16
N ALA A 335 -8.23 3.47 18.15
CA ALA A 335 -8.06 2.67 16.93
C ALA A 335 -7.01 1.55 17.07
N SER A 336 -6.36 1.43 18.23
CA SER A 336 -5.23 0.53 18.48
C SER A 336 -5.49 -0.94 18.17
N PRO A 337 -4.44 -1.72 17.85
CA PRO A 337 -3.04 -1.27 17.72
C PRO A 337 -2.75 -0.47 16.44
N ALA A 338 -1.61 0.23 16.42
CA ALA A 338 -1.18 0.95 15.22
C ALA A 338 -0.90 -0.01 14.05
N THR A 339 -1.44 0.34 12.88
CA THR A 339 -1.34 -0.47 11.65
C THR A 339 0.01 -0.31 10.97
N ARG A 340 0.50 -1.38 10.32
CA ARG A 340 1.69 -1.31 9.47
C ARG A 340 1.32 -0.73 8.10
N ASN A 341 2.23 0.05 7.51
CA ASN A 341 2.19 0.40 6.10
C ASN A 341 2.50 -0.85 5.26
N LYS A 342 1.56 -1.34 4.47
CA LYS A 342 1.72 -2.45 3.51
C LYS A 342 1.29 -1.93 2.14
N VAL A 343 1.91 -2.44 1.08
CA VAL A 343 1.43 -2.21 -0.28
C VAL A 343 0.32 -3.23 -0.58
N GLY A 344 -0.65 -2.85 -1.41
CA GLY A 344 -1.78 -3.70 -1.78
C GLY A 344 -1.38 -4.95 -2.58
N PRO A 345 -2.35 -5.82 -2.89
CA PRO A 345 -2.14 -6.90 -3.85
C PRO A 345 -1.75 -6.35 -5.24
N LYS A 346 -0.95 -7.10 -6.00
CA LYS A 346 -0.34 -6.62 -7.24
C LYS A 346 -1.37 -6.11 -8.26
N GLY A 347 -1.24 -4.84 -8.64
CA GLY A 347 -2.07 -4.12 -9.59
C GLY A 347 -3.22 -3.35 -8.94
N ILE A 348 -3.63 -2.25 -9.59
CA ILE A 348 -4.72 -1.39 -9.14
C ILE A 348 -6.02 -2.18 -9.01
N MET A 349 -6.55 -2.28 -7.80
CA MET A 349 -7.85 -2.89 -7.54
C MET A 349 -8.92 -1.81 -7.32
N ALA A 350 -9.97 -1.86 -8.13
CA ALA A 350 -11.09 -0.95 -7.97
C ALA A 350 -11.79 -1.15 -6.61
N GLY A 351 -12.09 -0.05 -5.94
CA GLY A 351 -12.76 -0.02 -4.64
C GLY A 351 -11.84 -0.31 -3.46
N GLN A 352 -10.54 -0.45 -3.72
CA GLN A 352 -9.52 -0.62 -2.69
C GLN A 352 -8.49 0.49 -2.83
N TYR A 353 -8.06 1.02 -1.69
CA TYR A 353 -6.91 1.92 -1.59
C TYR A 353 -6.19 1.66 -0.28
N ILE A 354 -4.90 1.40 -0.39
CA ILE A 354 -3.99 1.09 0.70
C ILE A 354 -2.80 2.01 0.54
N GLN A 355 -2.53 2.93 1.47
CA GLN A 355 -1.31 3.73 1.41
C GLN A 355 -0.54 3.71 2.71
N PRO A 356 0.77 4.05 2.67
CA PRO A 356 1.49 4.35 3.88
C PRO A 356 0.88 5.51 4.65
N ILE A 357 0.70 5.33 5.96
CA ILE A 357 0.44 6.41 6.91
C ILE A 357 1.77 7.12 7.16
N MET A 358 1.86 8.37 6.68
CA MET A 358 3.05 9.21 6.83
C MET A 358 3.06 10.02 8.12
N LEU A 359 1.95 10.04 8.87
CA LEU A 359 1.79 10.82 10.09
C LEU A 359 1.23 9.96 11.23
N PHE A 360 2.13 9.49 12.09
CA PHE A 360 1.78 9.00 13.41
C PHE A 360 1.89 10.14 14.41
N ILE A 361 0.83 10.37 15.17
CA ILE A 361 0.78 11.44 16.15
C ILE A 361 0.94 10.82 17.54
N PHE A 362 2.08 11.11 18.17
CA PHE A 362 2.30 10.80 19.58
C PHE A 362 1.57 11.84 20.44
N PRO A 363 1.00 11.44 21.58
CA PRO A 363 0.16 12.31 22.37
C PRO A 363 0.98 13.39 23.08
N GLU A 364 0.40 14.58 23.23
CA GLU A 364 1.01 15.71 23.94
C GLU A 364 0.61 15.74 25.41
N LEU A 365 1.44 16.38 26.25
CA LEU A 365 1.14 16.60 27.66
C LEU A 365 -0.08 17.52 27.85
N ILE A 366 -1.01 17.12 28.72
CA ILE A 366 -2.18 17.95 29.08
C ILE A 366 -1.83 19.14 29.99
N SER A 367 -0.61 19.15 30.55
CA SER A 367 -0.14 20.16 31.50
C SER A 367 1.21 20.72 31.07
N PRO A 368 1.26 21.94 30.50
CA PRO A 368 2.50 22.57 30.09
C PRO A 368 3.53 22.66 31.23
N GLY A 369 4.77 22.25 30.96
CA GLY A 369 5.88 22.28 31.92
C GLY A 369 6.06 20.98 32.74
N SER A 370 5.17 20.00 32.60
CA SER A 370 5.42 18.65 33.10
C SER A 370 6.58 17.98 32.34
N PRO A 371 7.25 16.98 32.92
CA PRO A 371 8.23 16.18 32.19
C PRO A 371 7.58 15.49 30.99
N GLU A 372 8.22 15.55 29.82
CA GLU A 372 7.77 14.84 28.61
C GLU A 372 7.77 13.33 28.83
N VAL A 373 6.76 12.66 28.27
CA VAL A 373 6.70 11.19 28.27
C VAL A 373 7.41 10.62 27.04
N PRO A 374 8.08 9.47 27.15
CA PRO A 374 8.67 8.79 26.00
C PRO A 374 7.62 8.43 24.94
N ASN A 375 8.00 8.46 23.68
CA ASN A 375 7.18 7.94 22.58
C ASN A 375 6.92 6.43 22.81
N GLN A 376 5.65 6.02 22.91
CA GLN A 376 5.23 4.63 23.18
C GLN A 376 5.34 3.74 21.94
N PHE A 377 6.55 3.28 21.61
CA PHE A 377 6.73 2.35 20.49
C PHE A 377 6.20 0.93 20.78
N ASP A 378 5.97 0.59 22.05
CA ASP A 378 5.42 -0.71 22.48
C ASP A 378 4.00 -0.96 21.93
N THR A 379 3.25 0.11 21.64
CA THR A 379 1.87 0.04 21.11
C THR A 379 1.82 -0.06 19.58
N ILE A 380 2.99 -0.14 18.94
CA ILE A 380 3.16 -0.27 17.49
C ILE A 380 3.70 -1.67 17.19
N PRO A 381 2.83 -2.67 16.93
CA PRO A 381 3.23 -4.08 16.90
C PRO A 381 4.31 -4.39 15.87
N PHE A 382 4.25 -3.76 14.71
CA PHE A 382 5.22 -4.03 13.65
C PHE A 382 6.66 -3.60 14.01
N LEU A 383 6.82 -2.72 15.01
CA LEU A 383 8.10 -2.38 15.63
C LEU A 383 8.42 -3.28 16.83
N ALA A 384 7.41 -3.51 17.68
CA ALA A 384 7.56 -4.20 18.97
C ALA A 384 7.73 -5.72 18.85
N VAL A 385 7.06 -6.35 17.89
CA VAL A 385 6.99 -7.82 17.77
C VAL A 385 7.41 -8.35 16.40
N GLY A 386 7.56 -7.47 15.40
CA GLY A 386 8.06 -7.80 14.06
C GLY A 386 7.01 -7.65 12.96
N SER A 387 7.43 -7.84 11.70
CA SER A 387 6.62 -7.60 10.49
C SER A 387 6.56 -8.81 9.54
N GLY A 388 6.90 -10.01 9.99
CA GLY A 388 6.96 -11.19 9.12
C GLY A 388 8.17 -11.21 8.20
N PRO A 389 8.16 -12.06 7.15
CA PRO A 389 9.24 -12.15 6.18
C PRO A 389 9.49 -10.81 5.48
N LEU A 390 10.77 -10.47 5.28
CA LEU A 390 11.14 -9.28 4.52
C LEU A 390 10.66 -9.37 3.07
N GLU A 391 9.88 -8.37 2.67
CA GLU A 391 9.57 -8.04 1.30
C GLU A 391 10.34 -6.78 0.94
N PHE A 392 11.13 -6.82 -0.13
CA PHE A 392 11.81 -5.63 -0.63
C PHE A 392 10.80 -4.63 -1.17
N GLY A 393 10.99 -3.35 -0.83
CA GLY A 393 10.16 -2.29 -1.41
C GLY A 393 10.61 -1.94 -2.83
N ASN A 394 11.88 -2.13 -3.17
CA ASN A 394 12.34 -2.01 -4.55
C ASN A 394 11.66 -3.06 -5.45
N LEU A 395 10.74 -2.60 -6.30
CA LEU A 395 9.95 -3.44 -7.19
C LEU A 395 10.77 -4.24 -8.21
N LEU A 396 12.00 -3.80 -8.50
CA LEU A 396 12.92 -4.48 -9.40
C LEU A 396 13.78 -5.54 -8.70
N THR A 397 13.83 -5.53 -7.36
CA THR A 397 14.62 -6.51 -6.61
C THR A 397 13.85 -7.83 -6.52
N PRO A 398 14.43 -8.95 -7.00
CA PRO A 398 13.77 -10.25 -6.88
C PRO A 398 13.54 -10.63 -5.40
N PRO A 399 12.42 -11.28 -5.06
CA PRO A 399 12.20 -11.79 -3.72
C PRO A 399 13.32 -12.74 -3.29
N LEU A 400 13.67 -12.71 -2.00
CA LEU A 400 14.63 -13.65 -1.44
C LEU A 400 14.06 -15.06 -1.45
N ALA A 401 14.90 -16.05 -1.78
CA ALA A 401 14.51 -17.46 -1.65
C ALA A 401 14.25 -17.85 -0.19
N THR A 402 14.93 -17.24 0.77
CA THR A 402 14.69 -17.44 2.20
C THR A 402 14.71 -16.08 2.88
N PRO A 403 13.60 -15.32 2.82
CA PRO A 403 13.54 -13.99 3.42
C PRO A 403 13.73 -14.10 4.94
N PRO A 404 14.59 -13.27 5.56
CA PRO A 404 14.67 -13.20 7.00
C PRO A 404 13.37 -12.59 7.56
N ILE A 405 13.03 -12.97 8.80
CA ILE A 405 11.91 -12.35 9.52
C ILE A 405 12.35 -10.99 10.06
N VAL A 406 11.60 -9.95 9.71
CA VAL A 406 11.73 -8.62 10.31
C VAL A 406 11.26 -8.73 11.77
N GLY A 407 12.20 -8.71 12.71
CA GLY A 407 11.92 -8.84 14.14
C GLY A 407 11.66 -7.51 14.85
N GLN A 408 11.65 -7.56 16.19
CA GLN A 408 11.66 -6.36 17.03
C GLN A 408 12.86 -5.46 16.73
N LEU A 409 12.69 -4.14 16.83
CA LEU A 409 13.80 -3.18 16.71
C LEU A 409 14.93 -3.46 17.73
N ASP A 410 16.17 -3.48 17.26
CA ASP A 410 17.37 -3.71 18.08
C ASP A 410 18.50 -2.71 17.74
N PRO A 411 18.88 -1.78 18.64
CA PRO A 411 18.39 -1.62 20.01
C PRO A 411 16.95 -1.08 20.08
N TRP A 412 16.24 -1.39 21.16
CA TRP A 412 14.87 -0.94 21.39
C TRP A 412 14.81 0.58 21.69
N PRO A 413 13.93 1.36 21.03
CA PRO A 413 13.77 2.79 21.29
C PRO A 413 12.89 3.09 22.51
N GLY A 414 12.92 2.27 23.56
CA GLY A 414 12.15 2.46 24.80
C GLY A 414 12.91 1.97 26.03
N ASP A 415 12.33 2.14 27.22
CA ASP A 415 13.00 1.76 28.49
C ASP A 415 13.19 0.24 28.60
N ILE A 416 12.12 -0.51 28.36
CA ILE A 416 12.09 -1.96 28.45
C ILE A 416 11.65 -2.51 27.10
N PRO A 417 12.47 -3.33 26.41
CA PRO A 417 12.03 -3.99 25.19
C PRO A 417 10.84 -4.92 25.46
N PRO A 418 9.77 -4.87 24.65
CA PRO A 418 8.70 -5.86 24.68
C PRO A 418 9.23 -7.29 24.48
N ALA A 419 8.43 -8.29 24.82
CA ALA A 419 8.80 -9.68 24.55
C ALA A 419 8.92 -9.91 23.03
N THR A 420 10.02 -10.54 22.60
CA THR A 420 10.23 -10.89 21.20
C THR A 420 9.34 -12.04 20.77
N THR A 421 8.90 -12.03 19.51
CA THR A 421 8.20 -13.15 18.90
C THR A 421 9.18 -14.22 18.45
N SER A 422 8.94 -15.47 18.85
CA SER A 422 9.70 -16.61 18.32
C SER A 422 9.01 -17.16 17.08
N CYS A 423 9.68 -17.04 15.93
CA CYS A 423 9.17 -17.52 14.65
C CYS A 423 9.97 -18.74 14.17
N ALA A 424 9.28 -19.70 13.56
CA ALA A 424 9.96 -20.79 12.85
C ALA A 424 10.71 -20.23 11.63
N PRO A 425 11.79 -20.89 11.16
CA PRO A 425 12.46 -20.48 9.93
C PRO A 425 11.47 -20.46 8.76
N PHE A 426 11.38 -19.31 8.10
CA PHE A 426 10.55 -19.22 6.91
C PHE A 426 11.14 -20.09 5.80
N THR A 427 10.37 -21.05 5.32
CA THR A 427 10.71 -21.84 4.13
C THR A 427 9.86 -21.32 2.99
N SER A 428 10.48 -20.72 1.98
CA SER A 428 9.74 -20.46 0.74
C SER A 428 9.37 -21.81 0.14
N VAL A 429 8.11 -21.96 -0.24
CA VAL A 429 7.74 -23.01 -1.18
C VAL A 429 8.27 -22.54 -2.53
N SER A 430 9.32 -23.19 -3.02
CA SER A 430 9.86 -22.92 -4.35
C SER A 430 8.82 -23.29 -5.40
N VAL A 431 8.04 -22.31 -5.86
CA VAL A 431 7.32 -22.44 -7.11
C VAL A 431 8.30 -22.01 -8.19
N THR A 432 8.82 -22.98 -8.94
CA THR A 432 9.71 -22.71 -10.08
C THR A 432 8.89 -22.02 -11.18
N SER A 433 8.79 -20.70 -11.15
CA SER A 433 8.29 -19.93 -12.29
C SER A 433 9.44 -19.77 -13.28
N THR A 434 9.44 -20.62 -14.30
CA THR A 434 10.27 -20.39 -15.49
C THR A 434 9.71 -19.15 -16.18
N ALA A 435 10.37 -18.01 -15.99
CA ALA A 435 10.08 -16.78 -16.72
C ALA A 435 10.27 -17.06 -18.21
N THR A 436 9.16 -17.23 -18.91
CA THR A 436 9.13 -17.20 -20.37
C THR A 436 8.38 -15.94 -20.73
N SER A 437 9.10 -14.99 -21.32
CA SER A 437 8.51 -13.83 -21.96
C SER A 437 7.58 -14.32 -23.07
N SER A 438 6.28 -14.15 -22.88
CA SER A 438 5.32 -14.31 -23.97
C SER A 438 4.31 -13.20 -23.91
N SER A 439 4.43 -12.31 -24.89
CA SER A 439 3.36 -11.43 -25.35
C SER A 439 2.06 -12.23 -25.48
N ALA A 440 1.09 -11.92 -24.62
CA ALA A 440 -0.24 -12.51 -24.70
C ALA A 440 -1.00 -11.88 -25.87
N SER A 441 -0.77 -12.42 -27.06
CA SER A 441 -1.81 -12.46 -28.08
C SER A 441 -2.84 -13.49 -27.63
N MET A 442 -4.11 -13.08 -27.58
CA MET A 442 -5.22 -13.99 -27.29
C MET A 442 -5.25 -15.11 -28.32
N SER A 443 -5.08 -16.35 -27.87
CA SER A 443 -5.63 -17.54 -28.52
C SER A 443 -5.70 -18.70 -27.51
N ALA A 444 -6.93 -19.08 -27.19
CA ALA A 444 -7.26 -20.23 -26.35
C ALA A 444 -6.85 -21.55 -27.03
N THR A 445 -6.13 -22.42 -26.33
CA THR A 445 -6.01 -23.87 -26.64
C THR A 445 -5.36 -24.68 -25.49
N GLY A 446 -5.56 -24.27 -24.23
CA GLY A 446 -5.26 -25.15 -23.10
C GLY A 446 -6.38 -26.17 -22.93
N THR A 447 -6.05 -27.45 -22.77
CA THR A 447 -7.03 -28.46 -22.34
C THR A 447 -7.60 -28.02 -20.99
N PRO A 448 -8.93 -27.84 -20.85
CA PRO A 448 -9.55 -27.48 -19.58
C PRO A 448 -9.17 -28.45 -18.47
N ASP A 449 -9.07 -27.97 -17.23
CA ASP A 449 -8.94 -28.85 -16.08
C ASP A 449 -10.22 -29.66 -15.82
N ILE A 450 -10.12 -30.68 -14.98
CA ILE A 450 -11.23 -31.52 -14.58
C ILE A 450 -11.43 -31.34 -13.08
N ILE A 451 -12.68 -31.11 -12.66
CA ILE A 451 -13.10 -31.11 -11.25
C ILE A 451 -13.69 -32.49 -10.94
N GLU A 452 -13.21 -33.14 -9.89
CA GLU A 452 -13.78 -34.37 -9.34
C GLU A 452 -14.27 -34.12 -7.91
N ILE A 453 -15.53 -34.40 -7.61
CA ILE A 453 -16.06 -34.27 -6.23
C ILE A 453 -15.83 -35.58 -5.48
N LEU A 454 -14.99 -35.52 -4.45
CA LEU A 454 -14.69 -36.65 -3.58
C LEU A 454 -15.77 -36.89 -2.52
N SER A 455 -16.32 -35.82 -1.95
CA SER A 455 -17.44 -35.91 -1.01
C SER A 455 -18.23 -34.61 -0.94
N ALA A 456 -19.52 -34.71 -0.62
CA ALA A 456 -20.37 -33.58 -0.28
C ALA A 456 -21.29 -34.01 0.87
N THR A 457 -21.24 -33.31 2.00
CA THR A 457 -21.99 -33.65 3.21
C THR A 457 -22.65 -32.42 3.81
N THR A 458 -23.80 -32.61 4.46
CA THR A 458 -24.52 -31.54 5.15
C THR A 458 -24.74 -31.89 6.62
N GLN A 459 -24.62 -30.88 7.49
CA GLN A 459 -24.93 -31.02 8.91
C GLN A 459 -25.77 -29.83 9.36
N ASN A 460 -26.93 -30.10 9.97
CA ASN A 460 -27.77 -29.05 10.56
C ASN A 460 -27.52 -28.93 12.07
N ILE A 461 -27.17 -27.73 12.52
CA ILE A 461 -27.05 -27.41 13.95
C ILE A 461 -27.79 -26.09 14.21
N LYS A 462 -28.80 -26.15 15.08
CA LYS A 462 -29.57 -24.98 15.55
C LYS A 462 -30.08 -24.05 14.44
N GLY A 463 -30.51 -24.62 13.31
CA GLY A 463 -31.13 -23.87 12.21
C GLY A 463 -30.17 -23.39 11.12
N THR A 464 -28.86 -23.60 11.28
CA THR A 464 -27.86 -23.43 10.22
C THR A 464 -27.47 -24.81 9.68
N THR A 465 -27.54 -24.97 8.36
CA THR A 465 -27.05 -26.17 7.66
C THR A 465 -25.69 -25.86 7.05
N THR A 466 -24.64 -26.49 7.57
CA THR A 466 -23.29 -26.40 7.02
C THR A 466 -23.10 -27.47 5.96
N THR A 467 -22.68 -27.07 4.77
CA THR A 467 -22.30 -27.97 3.67
C THR A 467 -20.79 -28.02 3.55
N VAL A 468 -20.21 -29.22 3.57
CA VAL A 468 -18.78 -29.46 3.37
C VAL A 468 -18.60 -30.26 2.10
N VAL A 469 -17.75 -29.77 1.20
CA VAL A 469 -17.40 -30.46 -0.04
C VAL A 469 -15.89 -30.70 -0.08
N VAL A 470 -15.48 -31.88 -0.52
CA VAL A 470 -14.09 -32.16 -0.86
C VAL A 470 -14.03 -32.37 -2.36
N ALA A 471 -13.21 -31.59 -3.06
CA ALA A 471 -13.04 -31.67 -4.51
C ALA A 471 -11.57 -31.71 -4.90
N LEU A 472 -11.27 -32.39 -6.01
CA LEU A 472 -9.99 -32.42 -6.67
C LEU A 472 -10.05 -31.64 -7.98
N THR A 473 -8.94 -30.99 -8.35
CA THR A 473 -8.69 -30.52 -9.72
C THR A 473 -7.41 -31.14 -10.27
N THR A 474 -7.42 -31.45 -11.58
CA THR A 474 -6.23 -31.89 -12.31
C THR A 474 -5.23 -30.75 -12.59
N SER A 475 -5.60 -29.49 -12.36
CA SER A 475 -4.72 -28.34 -12.56
C SER A 475 -4.08 -27.90 -11.24
N PRO A 476 -2.74 -27.90 -11.14
CA PRO A 476 -2.03 -27.52 -9.92
C PRO A 476 -2.08 -26.00 -9.64
N THR A 477 -2.58 -25.19 -10.59
CA THR A 477 -2.68 -23.73 -10.47
C THR A 477 -4.13 -23.24 -10.46
N ALA A 478 -5.11 -24.14 -10.55
CA ALA A 478 -6.51 -23.77 -10.51
C ALA A 478 -6.98 -23.49 -9.08
N GLN A 479 -7.81 -22.46 -8.92
CA GLN A 479 -8.55 -22.17 -7.71
C GLN A 479 -9.98 -22.67 -7.89
N LEU A 480 -10.48 -23.46 -6.94
CA LEU A 480 -11.86 -23.88 -6.94
C LEU A 480 -12.73 -22.91 -6.13
N PHE A 481 -13.98 -22.75 -6.55
CA PHE A 481 -15.01 -21.99 -5.85
C PHE A 481 -16.23 -22.88 -5.62
N MET A 482 -16.89 -22.70 -4.48
CA MET A 482 -18.10 -23.41 -4.11
C MET A 482 -19.26 -22.44 -3.95
N GLN A 483 -20.40 -22.80 -4.53
CA GLN A 483 -21.67 -22.12 -4.36
C GLN A 483 -22.71 -23.10 -3.83
N VAL A 484 -23.45 -22.74 -2.78
CA VAL A 484 -24.57 -23.55 -2.27
C VAL A 484 -25.89 -22.93 -2.73
N LEU A 485 -26.76 -23.76 -3.30
CA LEU A 485 -28.10 -23.38 -3.73
C LEU A 485 -29.16 -24.06 -2.86
N GLY A 486 -30.29 -23.38 -2.66
CA GLY A 486 -31.42 -23.90 -1.89
C GLY A 486 -32.41 -22.81 -1.49
N ALA A 487 -32.81 -22.81 -0.21
CA ALA A 487 -33.66 -21.74 0.33
C ALA A 487 -32.95 -20.38 0.35
N ASP A 488 -31.64 -20.39 0.66
CA ASP A 488 -30.76 -19.23 0.60
C ASP A 488 -29.56 -19.59 -0.29
N ASN A 489 -29.44 -18.90 -1.44
CA ASN A 489 -28.31 -19.09 -2.34
C ASN A 489 -27.11 -18.28 -1.86
N THR A 490 -25.92 -18.88 -1.85
CA THR A 490 -24.69 -18.16 -1.52
C THR A 490 -24.04 -17.60 -2.79
N PRO A 491 -23.18 -16.58 -2.67
CA PRO A 491 -22.17 -16.31 -3.69
C PRO A 491 -21.20 -17.51 -3.82
N ALA A 492 -20.41 -17.51 -4.90
CA ALA A 492 -19.34 -18.48 -5.09
C ALA A 492 -18.14 -18.08 -4.23
N GLU A 493 -17.83 -18.90 -3.23
CA GLU A 493 -16.74 -18.65 -2.27
C GLU A 493 -15.52 -19.50 -2.61
N PRO A 494 -14.29 -18.95 -2.51
CA PRO A 494 -13.08 -19.72 -2.81
C PRO A 494 -12.92 -20.88 -1.83
N MET A 495 -12.58 -22.06 -2.34
CA MET A 495 -12.29 -23.24 -1.54
C MET A 495 -10.87 -23.19 -0.98
N THR A 496 -10.65 -23.71 0.22
CA THR A 496 -9.29 -23.79 0.79
C THR A 496 -8.54 -24.97 0.18
N SER A 497 -7.38 -24.73 -0.42
CA SER A 497 -6.53 -25.82 -0.91
C SER A 497 -5.90 -26.59 0.25
N LEU A 498 -5.95 -27.92 0.19
CA LEU A 498 -5.26 -28.84 1.10
C LEU A 498 -3.93 -29.35 0.52
N GLY A 499 -3.56 -28.90 -0.68
CA GLY A 499 -2.43 -29.43 -1.44
C GLY A 499 -2.82 -30.60 -2.36
N ALA A 500 -1.92 -30.96 -3.28
CA ALA A 500 -2.11 -32.05 -4.26
C ALA A 500 -3.38 -31.96 -5.12
N GLY A 501 -3.90 -30.74 -5.35
CA GLY A 501 -5.11 -30.49 -6.13
C GLY A 501 -6.41 -30.69 -5.34
N GLU A 502 -6.35 -31.02 -4.05
CA GLU A 502 -7.52 -31.21 -3.18
C GLU A 502 -7.94 -29.90 -2.50
N PHE A 503 -9.25 -29.68 -2.36
CA PHE A 503 -9.86 -28.48 -1.81
C PHE A 503 -11.01 -28.83 -0.87
N THR A 504 -11.14 -28.08 0.23
CA THR A 504 -12.26 -28.19 1.17
C THR A 504 -12.76 -26.80 1.60
N PRO A 505 -14.06 -26.50 1.41
CA PRO A 505 -14.72 -25.43 2.13
C PRO A 505 -15.82 -25.97 3.04
N SER A 506 -16.29 -25.10 3.94
CA SER A 506 -17.56 -25.28 4.65
C SER A 506 -18.40 -24.02 4.54
N ILE A 507 -19.58 -24.09 3.93
CA ILE A 507 -20.51 -22.97 3.78
C ILE A 507 -21.76 -23.22 4.64
N GLY A 508 -22.08 -22.29 5.53
CA GLY A 508 -23.29 -22.30 6.34
C GLY A 508 -24.44 -21.58 5.65
N THR A 509 -25.59 -22.24 5.51
CA THR A 509 -26.83 -21.65 4.97
C THR A 509 -27.97 -21.77 5.97
N LYS A 510 -28.95 -20.87 5.91
CA LYS A 510 -30.19 -20.99 6.67
C LYS A 510 -31.20 -21.75 5.80
N GLY A 511 -31.82 -22.79 6.37
CA GLY A 511 -32.64 -23.73 5.61
C GLY A 511 -31.85 -24.92 5.02
N LYS A 512 -32.53 -25.77 4.24
CA LYS A 512 -31.92 -26.99 3.67
C LYS A 512 -31.37 -26.67 2.26
N PRO A 513 -30.08 -26.88 2.00
CA PRO A 513 -29.53 -26.73 0.66
C PRO A 513 -30.00 -27.88 -0.24
N THR A 514 -30.13 -27.60 -1.53
CA THR A 514 -30.58 -28.56 -2.56
C THR A 514 -29.44 -28.98 -3.47
N GLU A 515 -28.52 -28.06 -3.78
CA GLU A 515 -27.42 -28.31 -4.71
C GLU A 515 -26.15 -27.56 -4.28
N VAL A 516 -24.99 -28.06 -4.71
CA VAL A 516 -23.72 -27.36 -4.68
C VAL A 516 -23.16 -27.30 -6.08
N ILE A 517 -22.65 -26.14 -6.47
CA ILE A 517 -21.90 -25.95 -7.71
C ILE A 517 -20.44 -25.69 -7.34
N VAL A 518 -19.53 -26.45 -7.94
CA VAL A 518 -18.09 -26.21 -7.86
C VAL A 518 -17.58 -25.75 -9.22
N THR A 519 -16.87 -24.63 -9.26
CA THR A 519 -16.26 -24.06 -10.46
C THR A 519 -14.75 -23.94 -10.31
N SER A 520 -14.03 -23.89 -11.44
CA SER A 520 -12.57 -23.81 -11.48
C SER A 520 -12.10 -22.64 -12.35
N THR A 521 -11.03 -21.96 -11.94
CA THR A 521 -10.31 -21.02 -12.80
C THR A 521 -9.51 -21.69 -13.90
N GLY A 522 -9.32 -23.01 -13.85
CA GLY A 522 -8.62 -23.80 -14.87
C GLY A 522 -9.43 -24.11 -16.13
N GLY A 523 -10.66 -23.59 -16.23
CA GLY A 523 -11.52 -23.73 -17.40
C GLY A 523 -12.44 -24.96 -17.39
N ALA A 524 -12.43 -25.79 -16.33
CA ALA A 524 -13.38 -26.88 -16.17
C ALA A 524 -14.82 -26.40 -16.27
N ALA A 525 -15.67 -27.24 -16.86
CA ALA A 525 -17.11 -27.04 -16.75
C ALA A 525 -17.54 -27.13 -15.27
N PRO A 526 -18.48 -26.29 -14.81
CA PRO A 526 -19.01 -26.37 -13.45
C PRO A 526 -19.56 -27.77 -13.13
N VAL A 527 -19.22 -28.30 -11.95
CA VAL A 527 -19.72 -29.59 -11.47
C VAL A 527 -20.79 -29.33 -10.41
N THR A 528 -21.99 -29.86 -10.64
CA THR A 528 -23.13 -29.71 -9.73
C THR A 528 -23.40 -31.01 -8.98
N VAL A 529 -23.57 -30.93 -7.66
CA VAL A 529 -23.91 -32.04 -6.78
C VAL A 529 -25.23 -31.76 -6.09
N VAL A 530 -26.18 -32.69 -6.21
CA VAL A 530 -27.47 -32.61 -5.50
C VAL A 530 -27.28 -33.18 -4.08
N LEU A 531 -27.75 -32.46 -3.06
CA LEU A 531 -27.50 -32.73 -1.63
C LEU A 531 -28.62 -33.44 -0.86
#